data_AF-A0A3D2F2W9-F1
#
_entry.id   AF-A0A3D2F2W9-F1
#
_cell.length_a   1.000
_cell.length_b   1.000
_cell.length_c   1.000
_cell.angle_alpha   90.00
_cell.angle_beta   90.00
_cell.angle_gamma   90.00
#
_symmetry.space_group_name_H-M   'P 1'
#
loop_
_entity.id
_entity.type
_entity.pdbx_description
1 polymer ?
#
loop_
_entity_poly.entity_id
_entity_poly.type
_entity_poly.pdbx_seq_one_letter_code
_entity_poly.pdbx_strand_id
1 'polypeptide(L)'
;MSKMDQLIADCLFVIQFVCIAVFGYAQFCRMLWTTQGVSITWYLTFGGFLLLNLLLMFRANQVKSSRTTRQVIVSYAFLTIVVAVHVTVILWMGYVWDGNDSCTAFLSGMLIIMIVIVARRCNLKITDAMVKGWIAVSLRTAPQFIMAYKIWTVGGDGIAGAILITGHVTVLSRLGQVLYSLKEASWDRNRIATAMSEIANELSWTLVTVAWFVNLCS
;
A
#
# COMPACT_ATOMS: atom_id res chain seq x y z
N MET A 1 -15.49 -16.98 -15.96
CA MET A 1 -16.01 -15.74 -15.33
C MET A 1 -17.19 -15.24 -16.15
N SER A 2 -18.24 -14.70 -15.53
CA SER A 2 -19.39 -14.16 -16.27
C SER A 2 -19.06 -12.80 -16.92
N LYS A 3 -19.87 -12.35 -17.90
CA LYS A 3 -19.75 -10.98 -18.47
C LYS A 3 -19.93 -9.90 -17.39
N MET A 4 -20.81 -10.17 -16.42
CA MET A 4 -21.04 -9.26 -15.30
C MET A 4 -19.83 -9.16 -14.37
N ASP A 5 -19.17 -10.28 -14.06
CA ASP A 5 -17.92 -10.27 -13.27
C ASP A 5 -16.84 -9.42 -13.97
N GLN A 6 -16.72 -9.52 -15.31
CA GLN A 6 -15.75 -8.74 -16.09
C GLN A 6 -16.07 -7.25 -16.05
N LEU A 7 -17.35 -6.88 -16.19
CA LEU A 7 -17.79 -5.50 -16.10
C LEU A 7 -17.47 -4.91 -14.71
N ILE A 8 -17.70 -5.67 -13.64
CA ILE A 8 -17.37 -5.23 -12.28
C ILE A 8 -15.86 -5.02 -12.13
N ALA A 9 -15.03 -5.96 -12.58
CA ALA A 9 -13.58 -5.82 -12.52
C ALA A 9 -13.07 -4.59 -13.30
N ASP A 10 -13.66 -4.30 -14.46
CA ASP A 10 -13.36 -3.12 -15.28
C ASP A 10 -13.78 -1.83 -14.59
N CYS A 11 -14.98 -1.79 -13.97
CA CYS A 11 -15.41 -0.63 -13.17
C CYS A 11 -14.48 -0.39 -11.97
N LEU A 12 -14.11 -1.44 -11.24
CA LEU A 12 -13.16 -1.34 -10.13
C LEU A 12 -11.81 -0.78 -10.63
N PHE A 13 -11.35 -1.18 -11.81
CA PHE A 13 -10.11 -0.67 -12.41
C PHE A 13 -10.17 0.83 -12.68
N VAL A 14 -11.23 1.28 -13.35
CA VAL A 14 -11.41 2.69 -13.69
C VAL A 14 -11.52 3.54 -12.43
N ILE A 15 -12.35 3.12 -11.46
CA ILE A 15 -12.49 3.81 -10.17
C ILE A 15 -11.13 3.90 -9.47
N GLN A 16 -10.38 2.79 -9.42
CA GLN A 16 -9.06 2.78 -8.81
C GLN A 16 -8.10 3.76 -9.49
N PHE A 17 -8.08 3.81 -10.81
CA PHE A 17 -7.19 4.68 -11.57
C PHE A 17 -7.48 6.15 -11.31
N VAL A 18 -8.76 6.53 -11.28
CA VAL A 18 -9.20 7.88 -10.92
C VAL A 18 -8.82 8.20 -9.47
N CYS A 19 -9.06 7.30 -8.53
CA CYS A 19 -8.70 7.51 -7.13
C CYS A 19 -7.18 7.64 -6.91
N ILE A 20 -6.35 6.86 -7.64
CA ILE A 20 -4.89 7.01 -7.60
C ILE A 20 -4.47 8.39 -8.10
N ALA A 21 -5.08 8.88 -9.18
CA ALA A 21 -4.78 10.22 -9.71
C ALA A 21 -5.17 11.32 -8.73
N VAL A 22 -6.36 11.24 -8.12
CA VAL A 22 -6.83 12.20 -7.11
C VAL A 22 -5.95 12.14 -5.85
N PHE A 23 -5.62 10.94 -5.36
CA PHE A 23 -4.67 10.74 -4.26
C PHE A 23 -3.33 11.40 -4.57
N GLY A 24 -2.79 11.12 -5.76
CA GLY A 24 -1.50 11.61 -6.20
C GLY A 24 -1.46 13.13 -6.26
N TYR A 25 -2.45 13.72 -6.92
CA TYR A 25 -2.57 15.17 -7.09
C TYR A 25 -2.82 15.88 -5.75
N ALA A 26 -3.79 15.42 -4.96
CA ALA A 26 -4.12 16.06 -3.69
C ALA A 26 -2.94 16.08 -2.72
N GLN A 27 -2.21 14.96 -2.62
CA GLN A 27 -1.03 14.89 -1.76
C GLN A 27 0.14 15.69 -2.31
N PHE A 28 0.36 15.65 -3.63
CA PHE A 28 1.39 16.44 -4.29
C PHE A 28 1.20 17.92 -3.96
N CYS A 29 0.00 18.46 -4.19
CA CYS A 29 -0.32 19.84 -3.87
C CYS A 29 -0.12 20.11 -2.38
N ARG A 30 -0.65 19.25 -1.49
CA ARG A 30 -0.50 19.43 -0.02
C ARG A 30 0.96 19.56 0.41
N MET A 31 1.85 18.72 -0.12
CA MET A 31 3.27 18.72 0.22
C MET A 31 4.03 19.97 -0.26
N LEU A 32 3.51 20.68 -1.27
CA LEU A 32 4.08 21.98 -1.68
C LEU A 32 3.81 23.08 -0.65
N TRP A 33 2.81 22.91 0.22
CA TRP A 33 2.50 23.89 1.28
C TRP A 33 3.03 23.47 2.65
N THR A 34 2.95 22.18 3.00
CA THR A 34 3.40 21.67 4.29
C THR A 34 3.78 20.20 4.23
N THR A 35 4.83 19.82 4.96
CA THR A 35 5.25 18.43 5.17
C THR A 35 4.91 17.91 6.57
N GLN A 36 4.12 18.66 7.36
CA GLN A 36 3.75 18.29 8.73
C GLN A 36 3.01 16.94 8.77
N GLY A 37 3.37 16.06 9.69
CA GLY A 37 2.75 14.73 9.82
C GLY A 37 3.14 13.74 8.73
N VAL A 38 3.82 14.17 7.66
CA VAL A 38 4.35 13.29 6.62
C VAL A 38 5.70 12.70 7.09
N SER A 39 6.03 11.51 6.58
CA SER A 39 7.32 10.84 6.81
C SER A 39 7.84 10.30 5.49
N ILE A 40 9.12 10.55 5.19
CA ILE A 40 9.76 9.97 4.00
C ILE A 40 9.82 8.44 4.11
N THR A 41 10.05 7.92 5.31
CA THR A 41 10.11 6.47 5.56
C THR A 41 8.77 5.80 5.28
N TRP A 42 7.65 6.46 5.56
CA TRP A 42 6.33 5.97 5.16
C TRP A 42 6.20 5.81 3.64
N TYR A 43 6.65 6.78 2.84
CA TYR A 43 6.61 6.64 1.39
C TYR A 43 7.56 5.56 0.86
N LEU A 44 8.77 5.44 1.44
CA LEU A 44 9.74 4.42 1.04
C LEU A 44 9.22 3.00 1.34
N THR A 45 8.67 2.80 2.54
CA THR A 45 8.08 1.52 2.93
C THR A 45 6.82 1.22 2.12
N PHE A 46 6.00 2.23 1.82
CA PHE A 46 4.88 2.10 0.89
C PHE A 46 5.34 1.70 -0.52
N GLY A 47 6.40 2.31 -1.04
CA GLY A 47 7.01 1.92 -2.31
C GLY A 47 7.48 0.46 -2.30
N GLY A 48 8.12 0.03 -1.22
CA GLY A 48 8.51 -1.38 -1.02
C GLY A 48 7.31 -2.34 -1.03
N PHE A 49 6.22 -1.99 -0.34
CA PHE A 49 4.96 -2.73 -0.38
C PHE A 49 4.40 -2.86 -1.81
N LEU A 50 4.38 -1.75 -2.57
CA LEU A 50 3.87 -1.75 -3.95
C LEU A 50 4.73 -2.60 -4.87
N LEU A 51 6.06 -2.51 -4.77
CA LEU A 51 6.99 -3.30 -5.58
C LEU A 51 6.88 -4.81 -5.29
N LEU A 52 6.72 -5.21 -4.03
CA LEU A 52 6.52 -6.62 -3.68
C LEU A 52 5.21 -7.15 -4.25
N ASN A 53 4.11 -6.42 -4.11
CA ASN A 53 2.83 -6.83 -4.67
C ASN A 53 2.81 -6.81 -6.19
N LEU A 54 3.47 -5.83 -6.83
CA LEU A 54 3.69 -5.80 -8.27
C LEU A 54 4.43 -7.07 -8.72
N LEU A 55 5.50 -7.46 -8.02
CA LEU A 55 6.27 -8.66 -8.33
C LEU A 55 5.45 -9.94 -8.12
N LEU A 56 4.64 -10.02 -7.07
CA LEU A 56 3.73 -11.14 -6.81
C LEU A 56 2.71 -11.26 -7.95
N MET A 57 2.05 -10.17 -8.32
CA MET A 57 1.04 -10.19 -9.38
C MET A 57 1.63 -10.41 -10.76
N PHE A 58 2.83 -9.91 -11.03
CA PHE A 58 3.57 -10.20 -12.26
C PHE A 58 3.88 -11.70 -12.38
N ARG A 59 4.39 -12.33 -11.32
CA ARG A 59 4.62 -13.78 -11.27
C ARG A 59 3.32 -14.57 -11.39
N ALA A 60 2.25 -14.12 -10.73
CA ALA A 60 0.92 -14.72 -10.84
C ALA A 60 0.42 -14.73 -12.30
N ASN A 61 0.66 -13.64 -13.04
CA ASN A 61 0.32 -13.52 -14.45
C ASN A 61 1.20 -14.40 -15.36
N GLN A 62 2.48 -14.59 -15.01
CA GLN A 62 3.36 -15.52 -15.72
C GLN A 62 2.94 -16.97 -15.55
N VAL A 63 2.46 -17.36 -14.36
CA VAL A 63 1.95 -18.71 -14.10
C VAL A 63 0.62 -18.94 -14.80
N LYS A 64 -0.32 -18.00 -14.66
CA LYS A 64 -1.61 -18.05 -15.34
C LYS A 64 -2.10 -16.64 -15.63
N SER A 65 -2.07 -16.26 -16.90
CA SER A 65 -2.46 -14.91 -17.31
C SER A 65 -3.97 -14.71 -17.17
N SER A 66 -4.35 -13.54 -16.69
CA SER A 66 -5.74 -13.11 -16.56
C SER A 66 -5.83 -11.61 -16.85
N ARG A 67 -6.95 -11.16 -17.43
CA ARG A 67 -7.16 -9.74 -17.72
C ARG A 67 -7.16 -8.93 -16.43
N THR A 68 -7.85 -9.43 -15.41
CA THR A 68 -7.92 -8.80 -14.08
C THR A 68 -6.54 -8.70 -13.44
N THR A 69 -5.69 -9.74 -13.55
CA THR A 69 -4.31 -9.68 -13.05
C THR A 69 -3.50 -8.60 -13.76
N ARG A 70 -3.65 -8.42 -15.08
CA ARG A 70 -2.97 -7.33 -15.82
C ARG A 70 -3.44 -5.95 -15.35
N GLN A 71 -4.73 -5.77 -15.09
CA GLN A 71 -5.27 -4.53 -14.51
C GLN A 71 -4.62 -4.22 -13.16
N VAL A 72 -4.55 -5.21 -12.26
CA VAL A 72 -3.89 -5.05 -10.96
C VAL A 72 -2.40 -4.68 -11.11
N ILE A 73 -1.68 -5.30 -12.05
CA ILE A 73 -0.28 -4.97 -12.35
C ILE A 73 -0.16 -3.50 -12.79
N VAL A 74 -1.03 -3.04 -13.71
CA VAL A 74 -1.05 -1.65 -14.18
C VAL A 74 -1.34 -0.70 -13.02
N SER A 75 -2.32 -1.02 -12.18
CA SER A 75 -2.65 -0.20 -11.01
C SER A 75 -1.48 -0.09 -10.02
N TYR A 76 -0.78 -1.19 -9.72
CA TYR A 76 0.42 -1.15 -8.86
C TYR A 76 1.54 -0.34 -9.48
N ALA A 77 1.79 -0.50 -10.79
CA ALA A 77 2.82 0.26 -11.50
C ALA A 77 2.50 1.76 -11.46
N PHE A 78 1.26 2.15 -11.74
CA PHE A 78 0.84 3.54 -11.71
C PHE A 78 0.97 4.15 -10.30
N LEU A 79 0.50 3.45 -9.27
CA LEU A 79 0.63 3.92 -7.90
C LEU A 79 2.10 3.98 -7.43
N THR A 80 2.95 3.08 -7.90
CA THR A 80 4.40 3.12 -7.63
C THR A 80 5.02 4.40 -8.19
N ILE A 81 4.63 4.81 -9.40
CA ILE A 81 5.08 6.07 -10.00
C ILE A 81 4.60 7.26 -9.16
N VAL A 82 3.33 7.27 -8.74
CA VAL A 82 2.79 8.33 -7.87
C VAL A 82 3.58 8.46 -6.57
N VAL A 83 3.87 7.33 -5.91
CA VAL A 83 4.68 7.31 -4.68
C VAL A 83 6.11 7.79 -4.94
N ALA A 84 6.72 7.39 -6.06
CA ALA A 84 8.05 7.88 -6.43
C ALA A 84 8.08 9.41 -6.60
N VAL A 85 7.05 9.98 -7.25
CA VAL A 85 6.89 11.44 -7.37
C VAL A 85 6.77 12.08 -5.99
N HIS A 86 6.01 11.49 -5.06
CA HIS A 86 5.90 12.01 -3.69
C HIS A 86 7.23 11.99 -2.94
N VAL A 87 8.03 10.93 -3.10
CA VAL A 87 9.40 10.86 -2.55
C VAL A 87 10.30 11.95 -3.14
N THR A 88 10.22 12.20 -4.44
CA THR A 88 11.01 13.26 -5.08
C THR A 88 10.61 14.65 -4.54
N VAL A 89 9.31 14.90 -4.39
CA VAL A 89 8.81 16.19 -3.88
C VAL A 89 9.22 16.42 -2.43
N ILE A 90 9.06 15.42 -1.55
CA ILE A 90 9.42 15.59 -0.13
C ILE A 90 10.93 15.84 0.05
N LEU A 91 11.77 15.20 -0.77
CA LEU A 91 13.21 15.47 -0.80
C LEU A 91 13.53 16.87 -1.33
N TRP A 92 12.83 17.32 -2.37
CA TRP A 92 12.99 18.66 -2.92
C TRP A 92 12.60 19.77 -1.93
N MET A 93 11.57 19.53 -1.12
CA MET A 93 11.15 20.43 -0.04
C MET A 93 12.11 20.46 1.15
N GLY A 94 13.24 19.75 1.10
CA GLY A 94 14.28 19.78 2.13
C GLY A 94 13.88 19.02 3.40
N TYR A 95 13.09 17.96 3.28
CA TYR A 95 12.67 17.15 4.43
C TYR A 95 13.86 16.64 5.24
N VAL A 96 13.78 16.84 6.55
CA VAL A 96 14.79 16.40 7.51
C VAL A 96 14.32 15.12 8.19
N TRP A 97 15.15 14.08 8.13
CA TRP A 97 14.91 12.80 8.79
C TRP A 97 14.69 12.99 10.30
N ASP A 98 13.59 12.44 10.83
CA ASP A 98 13.20 12.61 12.23
C ASP A 98 13.22 11.31 13.06
N GLY A 99 12.81 11.40 14.33
CA GLY A 99 12.69 10.24 15.21
C GLY A 99 11.62 9.24 14.76
N ASN A 100 10.55 9.71 14.10
CA ASN A 100 9.49 8.85 13.59
C ASN A 100 9.97 8.03 12.40
N ASP A 101 10.80 8.60 11.54
CA ASP A 101 11.47 7.89 10.46
C ASP A 101 12.35 6.77 11.00
N SER A 102 13.16 7.08 12.02
CA SER A 102 14.03 6.11 12.69
C SER A 102 13.22 4.97 13.33
N CYS A 103 12.13 5.31 14.04
CA CYS A 103 11.23 4.34 14.66
C CYS A 103 10.55 3.45 13.61
N THR A 104 10.05 4.05 12.53
CA THR A 104 9.39 3.35 11.42
C THR A 104 10.34 2.38 10.73
N ALA A 105 11.56 2.84 10.42
CA ALA A 105 12.60 2.02 9.78
C ALA A 105 13.01 0.86 10.68
N PHE A 106 13.20 1.12 11.97
CA PHE A 106 13.56 0.12 12.96
C PHE A 106 12.48 -0.95 13.11
N LEU A 107 11.21 -0.57 13.32
CA LEU A 107 10.10 -1.52 13.47
C LEU A 107 9.87 -2.34 12.20
N SER A 108 9.90 -1.69 11.03
CA SER A 108 9.78 -2.40 9.75
C SER A 108 10.93 -3.39 9.56
N GLY A 109 12.17 -2.97 9.85
CA GLY A 109 13.36 -3.83 9.79
C GLY A 109 13.28 -5.02 10.74
N MET A 110 12.88 -4.80 11.99
CA MET A 110 12.70 -5.87 12.98
C MET A 110 11.65 -6.89 12.54
N LEU A 111 10.50 -6.43 12.05
CA LEU A 111 9.45 -7.33 11.56
C LEU A 111 9.94 -8.15 10.36
N ILE A 112 10.67 -7.54 9.42
CA ILE A 112 11.25 -8.25 8.28
C ILE A 112 12.26 -9.31 8.75
N ILE A 113 13.14 -8.97 9.68
CA ILE A 113 14.09 -9.93 10.27
C ILE A 113 13.35 -11.10 10.92
N MET A 114 12.33 -10.81 11.72
CA MET A 114 11.50 -11.85 12.35
C MET A 114 10.82 -12.75 11.31
N ILE A 115 10.23 -12.18 10.26
CA ILE A 115 9.62 -12.93 9.15
C ILE A 115 10.64 -13.84 8.48
N VAL A 116 11.87 -13.36 8.22
CA VAL A 116 12.93 -14.17 7.62
C VAL A 116 13.37 -15.30 8.55
N ILE A 117 13.50 -15.06 9.86
CA ILE A 117 13.84 -16.10 10.84
C ILE A 117 12.76 -17.18 10.87
N VAL A 118 11.48 -16.79 10.95
CA VAL A 118 10.35 -17.73 10.93
C VAL A 118 10.30 -18.50 9.61
N ALA A 119 10.48 -17.82 8.47
CA ALA A 119 10.53 -18.47 7.18
C ALA A 119 11.63 -19.54 7.10
N ARG A 120 12.84 -19.23 7.61
CA ARG A 120 13.95 -20.19 7.68
C ARG A 120 13.62 -21.38 8.59
N ARG A 121 13.01 -21.14 9.75
CA ARG A 121 12.56 -22.22 10.66
C ARG A 121 11.49 -23.11 10.02
N CYS A 122 10.68 -22.56 9.13
CA CYS A 122 9.67 -23.31 8.36
C CYS A 122 10.19 -23.87 7.02
N ASN A 123 11.50 -23.83 6.76
CA ASN A 123 12.12 -24.26 5.48
C ASN A 123 11.59 -23.53 4.23
N LEU A 124 11.09 -22.30 4.39
CA LEU A 124 10.65 -21.45 3.30
C LEU A 124 11.80 -20.58 2.79
N LYS A 125 11.87 -20.39 1.46
CA LYS A 125 12.83 -19.47 0.83
C LYS A 125 12.29 -18.04 0.88
N ILE A 126 13.18 -17.04 0.92
CA ILE A 126 12.79 -15.61 0.82
C ILE A 126 12.06 -15.27 -0.50
N THR A 127 12.24 -16.12 -1.51
CA THR A 127 11.56 -16.00 -2.80
C THR A 127 10.13 -16.55 -2.79
N ASP A 128 9.71 -17.26 -1.74
CA ASP A 128 8.36 -17.78 -1.57
C ASP A 128 7.35 -16.64 -1.47
N ALA A 129 6.20 -16.84 -2.13
CA ALA A 129 5.17 -15.82 -2.22
C ALA A 129 4.62 -15.41 -0.85
N MET A 130 4.44 -16.35 0.08
CA MET A 130 3.89 -16.06 1.40
C MET A 130 4.87 -15.24 2.25
N VAL A 131 6.17 -15.53 2.14
CA VAL A 131 7.22 -14.73 2.81
C VAL A 131 7.18 -13.30 2.31
N LYS A 132 7.10 -13.09 0.98
CA LYS A 132 6.95 -11.75 0.40
C LYS A 132 5.66 -11.06 0.81
N GLY A 133 4.55 -11.80 0.89
CA GLY A 133 3.27 -11.27 1.38
C GLY A 133 3.40 -10.72 2.80
N TRP A 134 4.04 -11.47 3.71
CA TRP A 134 4.29 -11.00 5.08
C TRP A 134 5.26 -9.83 5.16
N ILE A 135 6.31 -9.82 4.32
CA ILE A 135 7.19 -8.64 4.20
C ILE A 135 6.38 -7.43 3.73
N ALA A 136 5.53 -7.58 2.72
CA ALA A 136 4.65 -6.51 2.26
C ALA A 136 3.71 -6.02 3.38
N VAL A 137 3.10 -6.93 4.16
CA VAL A 137 2.33 -6.58 5.36
C VAL A 137 3.17 -5.69 6.29
N SER A 138 4.37 -6.11 6.67
CA SER A 138 5.23 -5.33 7.58
C SER A 138 5.59 -3.94 7.05
N LEU A 139 5.86 -3.83 5.74
CA LEU A 139 6.19 -2.58 5.06
C LEU A 139 4.99 -1.63 4.95
N ARG A 140 3.79 -2.07 5.30
CA ARG A 140 2.59 -1.24 5.24
C ARG A 140 1.98 -0.97 6.60
N THR A 141 1.82 -2.01 7.42
CA THR A 141 1.16 -1.90 8.72
C THR A 141 2.01 -1.10 9.70
N ALA A 142 3.30 -1.44 9.87
CA ALA A 142 4.19 -0.75 10.81
C ALA A 142 4.26 0.78 10.57
N PRO A 143 4.53 1.28 9.35
CA PRO A 143 4.53 2.72 9.11
C PRO A 143 3.15 3.37 9.30
N GLN A 144 2.05 2.66 9.02
CA GLN A 144 0.70 3.19 9.25
C GLN A 144 0.36 3.28 10.75
N PHE A 145 0.83 2.36 11.59
CA PHE A 145 0.71 2.49 13.04
C PHE A 145 1.48 3.70 13.59
N ILE A 146 2.73 3.89 13.14
CA ILE A 146 3.53 5.06 13.54
C ILE A 146 2.94 6.36 12.99
N MET A 147 2.40 6.34 11.77
CA MET A 147 1.67 7.47 11.22
C MET A 147 0.43 7.82 12.05
N ALA A 148 -0.39 6.84 12.41
CA ALA A 148 -1.56 7.07 13.26
C ALA A 148 -1.16 7.69 14.61
N TYR A 149 -0.08 7.19 15.22
CA TYR A 149 0.49 7.77 16.44
C TYR A 149 1.01 9.21 16.23
N LYS A 150 1.70 9.49 15.12
CA LYS A 150 2.19 10.83 14.78
C LYS A 150 1.02 11.79 14.60
N ILE A 151 -0.01 11.41 13.84
CA ILE A 151 -1.22 12.23 13.67
C ILE A 151 -1.88 12.53 15.00
N TRP A 152 -1.99 11.53 15.88
CA TRP A 152 -2.58 11.70 17.20
C TRP A 152 -1.81 12.71 18.08
N THR A 153 -0.49 12.76 17.96
CA THR A 153 0.38 13.56 18.84
C THR A 153 0.73 14.94 18.30
N VAL A 154 0.83 15.10 16.97
CA VAL A 154 1.29 16.35 16.33
C VAL A 154 0.32 16.91 15.28
N GLY A 155 -0.83 16.27 15.08
CA GLY A 155 -1.83 16.66 14.10
C GLY A 155 -1.61 16.06 12.70
N GLY A 156 -2.65 16.15 11.85
CA GLY A 156 -2.74 15.48 10.55
C GLY A 156 -2.69 16.40 9.31
N ASP A 157 -2.30 17.67 9.46
CA ASP A 157 -2.53 18.71 8.44
C ASP A 157 -1.78 18.53 7.11
N GLY A 158 -0.64 17.84 7.10
CA GLY A 158 0.08 17.51 5.86
C GLY A 158 -0.42 16.27 5.14
N ILE A 159 -1.45 15.60 5.68
CA ILE A 159 -2.21 14.56 4.97
C ILE A 159 -3.45 15.21 4.39
N ALA A 160 -3.57 15.25 3.07
CA ALA A 160 -4.78 15.78 2.46
C ALA A 160 -6.01 14.91 2.81
N GLY A 161 -7.10 15.49 3.33
CA GLY A 161 -8.29 14.71 3.69
C GLY A 161 -8.86 13.86 2.54
N ALA A 162 -8.71 14.31 1.29
CA ALA A 162 -9.09 13.55 0.10
C ALA A 162 -8.38 12.18 -0.01
N ILE A 163 -7.18 12.05 0.54
CA ILE A 163 -6.38 10.81 0.56
C ILE A 163 -7.00 9.75 1.45
N LEU A 164 -7.68 10.13 2.53
CA LEU A 164 -8.31 9.15 3.42
C LEU A 164 -9.36 8.36 2.63
N ILE A 165 -10.29 9.07 1.98
CA ILE A 165 -11.38 8.48 1.20
C ILE A 165 -10.82 7.75 -0.03
N THR A 166 -10.01 8.43 -0.84
CA THR A 166 -9.45 7.82 -2.06
C THR A 166 -8.53 6.66 -1.75
N GLY A 167 -7.84 6.67 -0.59
CA GLY A 167 -7.06 5.56 -0.07
C GLY A 167 -7.93 4.32 0.15
N HIS A 168 -9.00 4.43 0.94
CA HIS A 168 -9.94 3.33 1.17
C HIS A 168 -10.53 2.78 -0.13
N VAL A 169 -11.04 3.67 -0.99
CA VAL A 169 -11.62 3.26 -2.27
C VAL A 169 -10.58 2.54 -3.15
N THR A 170 -9.34 3.04 -3.19
CA THR A 170 -8.25 2.43 -3.98
C THR A 170 -7.85 1.06 -3.43
N VAL A 171 -7.78 0.89 -2.11
CA VAL A 171 -7.37 -0.38 -1.48
C VAL A 171 -8.48 -1.41 -1.64
N LEU A 172 -9.73 -1.06 -1.34
CA LEU A 172 -10.88 -1.95 -1.47
C LEU A 172 -11.13 -2.36 -2.92
N SER A 173 -11.01 -1.43 -3.89
CA SER A 173 -11.18 -1.76 -5.30
C SER A 173 -10.09 -2.72 -5.78
N ARG A 174 -8.84 -2.50 -5.37
CA ARG A 174 -7.73 -3.40 -5.69
C ARG A 174 -7.87 -4.76 -5.04
N LEU A 175 -8.27 -4.81 -3.77
CA LEU A 175 -8.56 -6.07 -3.08
C LEU A 175 -9.67 -6.83 -3.84
N GLY A 176 -10.74 -6.14 -4.22
CA GLY A 176 -11.79 -6.70 -5.07
C GLY A 176 -11.23 -7.31 -6.36
N GLN A 177 -10.38 -6.59 -7.09
CA GLN A 177 -9.73 -7.11 -8.29
C GLN A 177 -8.82 -8.31 -8.04
N VAL A 178 -8.05 -8.30 -6.95
CA VAL A 178 -7.20 -9.45 -6.58
C VAL A 178 -8.09 -10.67 -6.31
N LEU A 179 -9.21 -10.50 -5.60
CA LEU A 179 -10.19 -11.57 -5.35
C LEU A 179 -10.86 -12.07 -6.64
N TYR A 180 -11.23 -11.17 -7.56
CA TYR A 180 -11.71 -11.57 -8.89
C TYR A 180 -10.64 -12.34 -9.66
N SER A 181 -9.37 -11.95 -9.56
CA SER A 181 -8.27 -12.66 -10.21
C SER A 181 -8.03 -14.06 -9.65
N LEU A 182 -8.28 -14.29 -8.36
CA LEU A 182 -8.27 -15.61 -7.73
C LEU A 182 -9.38 -16.50 -8.31
N LYS A 183 -10.59 -15.94 -8.50
CA LYS A 183 -11.73 -16.62 -9.13
C LYS A 183 -11.49 -16.89 -10.62
N GLU A 184 -10.82 -15.98 -11.34
CA GLU A 184 -10.58 -16.09 -12.79
C GLU A 184 -9.47 -17.08 -13.13
N ALA A 185 -8.32 -16.98 -12.45
CA ALA A 185 -7.12 -17.74 -12.77
C ALA A 185 -6.97 -18.97 -11.88
N SER A 186 -6.65 -18.79 -10.61
CA SER A 186 -6.42 -19.88 -9.65
C SER A 186 -6.11 -19.33 -8.27
N TRP A 187 -6.33 -20.15 -7.24
CA TRP A 187 -5.87 -19.92 -5.86
C TRP A 187 -4.38 -20.21 -5.70
N ASP A 188 -3.52 -19.44 -6.39
CA ASP A 188 -2.08 -19.57 -6.25
C ASP A 188 -1.52 -18.70 -5.12
N ARG A 189 -0.36 -19.11 -4.59
CA ARG A 189 0.28 -18.46 -3.44
C ARG A 189 0.59 -16.97 -3.68
N ASN A 190 0.82 -16.52 -4.91
CA ASN A 190 1.12 -15.10 -5.17
C ASN A 190 -0.12 -14.22 -5.01
N ARG A 191 -1.26 -14.65 -5.57
CA ARG A 191 -2.53 -13.92 -5.42
C ARG A 191 -3.03 -13.95 -3.98
N ILE A 192 -2.87 -15.07 -3.28
CA ILE A 192 -3.20 -15.19 -1.85
C ILE A 192 -2.33 -14.24 -1.01
N ALA A 193 -1.01 -14.24 -1.23
CA ALA A 193 -0.10 -13.33 -0.55
C ALA A 193 -0.43 -11.85 -0.81
N THR A 194 -0.80 -11.52 -2.05
CA THR A 194 -1.23 -10.17 -2.43
C THR A 194 -2.50 -9.77 -1.67
N ALA A 195 -3.54 -10.62 -1.71
CA ALA A 195 -4.81 -10.38 -1.02
C ALA A 195 -4.62 -10.19 0.49
N MET A 196 -3.82 -11.05 1.14
CA MET A 196 -3.48 -10.94 2.55
C MET A 196 -2.84 -9.58 2.88
N SER A 197 -1.91 -9.11 2.04
CA SER A 197 -1.25 -7.83 2.27
C SER A 197 -2.17 -6.63 2.06
N GLU A 198 -3.11 -6.70 1.11
CA GLU A 198 -4.11 -5.66 0.90
C GLU A 198 -5.16 -5.61 2.02
N ILE A 199 -5.55 -6.76 2.57
CA ILE A 199 -6.42 -6.80 3.76
C ILE A 199 -5.72 -6.11 4.93
N ALA A 200 -4.45 -6.45 5.18
CA ALA A 200 -3.69 -5.81 6.26
C ALA A 200 -3.53 -4.30 6.03
N ASN A 201 -3.28 -3.88 4.78
CA ASN A 201 -3.22 -2.48 4.37
C ASN A 201 -4.53 -1.74 4.67
N GLU A 202 -5.69 -2.31 4.34
CA GLU A 202 -6.99 -1.67 4.62
C GLU A 202 -7.24 -1.52 6.12
N LEU A 203 -6.96 -2.56 6.89
CA LEU A 203 -7.15 -2.54 8.34
C LEU A 203 -6.27 -1.47 9.01
N SER A 204 -5.00 -1.39 8.61
CA SER A 204 -4.07 -0.40 9.16
C SER A 204 -4.32 1.01 8.62
N TRP A 205 -4.82 1.17 7.40
CA TRP A 205 -5.28 2.46 6.89
C TRP A 205 -6.53 2.97 7.62
N THR A 206 -7.44 2.08 7.99
CA THR A 206 -8.59 2.43 8.83
C THR A 206 -8.17 3.06 10.15
N LEU A 207 -7.10 2.54 10.78
CA LEU A 207 -6.56 3.12 12.01
C LEU A 207 -6.01 4.54 11.80
N VAL A 208 -5.31 4.77 10.67
CA VAL A 208 -4.84 6.11 10.29
C VAL A 208 -6.01 7.08 10.12
N THR A 209 -7.05 6.65 9.40
CA THR A 209 -8.26 7.43 9.18
C THR A 209 -8.95 7.79 10.50
N VAL A 210 -9.09 6.84 11.42
CA VAL A 210 -9.66 7.09 12.76
C VAL A 210 -8.82 8.10 13.54
N ALA A 211 -7.49 7.95 13.58
CA ALA A 211 -6.61 8.89 14.27
C ALA A 211 -6.73 10.31 13.70
N TRP A 212 -6.84 10.43 12.37
CA TRP A 212 -7.02 11.71 11.70
C TRP A 212 -8.37 12.36 12.03
N PHE A 213 -9.47 11.59 12.00
CA PHE A 213 -10.80 12.11 12.34
C PHE A 213 -10.90 12.59 13.78
N VAL A 214 -10.32 11.86 14.74
CA VAL A 214 -10.36 12.27 16.15
C VAL A 214 -9.61 13.58 16.36
N ASN A 215 -8.46 13.75 15.72
CA ASN A 215 -7.66 14.97 15.85
C ASN A 215 -8.31 16.19 15.16
N LEU A 216 -9.06 15.99 14.07
CA LEU A 216 -9.81 17.09 13.42
C LEU A 216 -10.92 17.66 14.33
N CYS A 217 -11.49 16.81 15.19
CA CYS A 217 -12.63 17.17 16.05
C CYS A 217 -12.22 17.67 17.45
N SER A 218 -10.93 17.67 17.78
CA SER A 218 -10.37 18.11 19.06
C SER A 218 -9.78 19.51 18.98
#